data_AF-A0A356KV40-F1
#
_entry.id   AF-A0A356KV40-F1
#
_cell.length_a   1.000
_cell.length_b   1.000
_cell.length_c   1.000
_cell.angle_alpha   90.00
_cell.angle_beta   90.00
_cell.angle_gamma   90.00
#
_symmetry.space_group_name_H-M   'P 1'
#
loop_
_entity.id
_entity.type
_entity.pdbx_description
1 polymer ?
#
loop_
_entity_poly.entity_id
_entity_poly.type
_entity_poly.pdbx_seq_one_letter_code
_entity_poly.pdbx_strand_id
1 'polypeptide(L)'
;MKFHQQAGRVYRFGGSGPDQWLDDLVDYAAHFDPDLPGKLEGATPEQLARLEELAGQPLPPTYRAWLERMGKRDGGLLYELKADLDVGEVLELYEDTDEGERPAGCLMIGTGQLGTFAELSLKPMPSGEPQLIHTDGSWIGKPIAQSLPRFLLQQAFLRFELGSYPVRHYYGLVQKLHTLERVKRAATAAKVTPYWFSDAWNLCGWAEGAALAAHQDHQGAGWLTVGGVDAAHAAQLGDALDHALGLRFQRKLVDVPD
;
A
#
# COMPACT_ATOMS: atom_id res chain seq x y z
N MET A 1 -15.06 -6.96 16.52
CA MET A 1 -15.66 -5.98 15.60
C MET A 1 -15.50 -4.57 16.16
N LYS A 2 -14.57 -3.77 15.63
CA LYS A 2 -14.45 -2.35 15.99
C LYS A 2 -15.14 -1.54 14.91
N PHE A 3 -16.09 -0.71 15.30
CA PHE A 3 -16.72 0.24 14.39
C PHE A 3 -15.95 1.56 14.50
N HIS A 4 -15.42 2.04 13.39
CA HIS A 4 -14.93 3.41 13.29
C HIS A 4 -16.05 4.25 12.68
N GLN A 5 -16.80 4.99 13.51
CA GLN A 5 -17.69 6.05 13.03
C GLN A 5 -16.83 7.26 12.68
N GLN A 6 -16.71 7.58 11.39
CA GLN A 6 -15.95 8.72 10.88
C GLN A 6 -16.84 9.52 9.93
N ALA A 7 -17.24 10.76 10.26
CA ALA A 7 -17.97 11.66 9.34
C ALA A 7 -19.18 11.00 8.62
N GLY A 8 -19.90 10.08 9.29
CA GLY A 8 -21.00 9.31 8.71
C GLY A 8 -20.62 8.02 7.97
N ARG A 9 -19.33 7.70 7.83
CA ARG A 9 -18.80 6.47 7.23
C ARG A 9 -18.42 5.50 8.34
N VAL A 10 -18.91 4.26 8.25
CA VAL A 10 -18.61 3.19 9.19
C VAL A 10 -17.93 2.07 8.42
N TYR A 11 -16.60 2.04 8.45
CA TYR A 11 -15.87 0.90 7.93
C TYR A 11 -15.81 -0.17 9.02
N ARG A 12 -16.27 -1.37 8.68
CA ARG A 12 -16.14 -2.53 9.55
C ARG A 12 -14.80 -3.16 9.25
N PHE A 13 -13.96 -3.23 10.27
CA PHE A 13 -12.71 -3.97 10.19
C PHE A 13 -12.65 -4.96 11.35
N GLY A 14 -12.18 -6.18 11.07
CA GLY A 14 -11.94 -7.22 12.08
C GLY A 14 -13.09 -8.18 12.33
N GLY A 15 -13.67 -8.72 11.25
CA GLY A 15 -14.22 -10.08 11.29
C GLY A 15 -13.10 -11.11 11.49
N SER A 16 -13.46 -12.30 11.96
CA SER A 16 -12.52 -13.33 12.41
C SER A 16 -12.17 -14.37 11.34
N GLY A 17 -12.61 -14.17 10.09
CA GLY A 17 -12.25 -15.05 8.98
C GLY A 17 -10.84 -14.76 8.45
N PRO A 18 -10.10 -15.78 7.97
CA PRO A 18 -8.78 -15.59 7.37
C PRO A 18 -8.79 -14.62 6.18
N ASP A 19 -9.93 -14.51 5.49
CA ASP A 19 -10.08 -13.70 4.27
C ASP A 19 -10.88 -12.41 4.48
N GLN A 20 -11.32 -12.12 5.71
CA GLN A 20 -12.15 -10.93 5.98
C GLN A 20 -11.47 -9.62 5.54
N TRP A 21 -10.15 -9.55 5.64
CA TRP A 21 -9.39 -8.36 5.24
C TRP A 21 -9.59 -8.03 3.75
N LEU A 22 -9.87 -9.03 2.91
CA LEU A 22 -10.07 -8.89 1.48
C LEU A 22 -11.46 -8.32 1.19
N ASP A 23 -12.48 -8.82 1.89
CA ASP A 23 -13.82 -8.22 1.86
C ASP A 23 -13.77 -6.78 2.36
N ASP A 24 -13.08 -6.53 3.48
CA ASP A 24 -12.89 -5.19 4.04
C ASP A 24 -12.18 -4.24 3.04
N LEU A 25 -11.19 -4.75 2.30
CA LEU A 25 -10.48 -4.01 1.24
C LEU A 25 -11.41 -3.67 0.07
N VAL A 26 -12.18 -4.65 -0.43
CA VAL A 26 -13.10 -4.46 -1.55
C VAL A 26 -14.24 -3.53 -1.15
N ASP A 27 -14.84 -3.70 0.03
CA ASP A 27 -15.89 -2.82 0.56
C ASP A 27 -15.39 -1.40 0.74
N TYR A 28 -14.18 -1.24 1.30
CA TYR A 28 -13.55 0.07 1.46
C TYR A 28 -13.36 0.78 0.12
N ALA A 29 -12.84 0.08 -0.89
CA ALA A 29 -12.61 0.66 -2.21
C ALA A 29 -13.92 0.88 -3.00
N ALA A 30 -14.89 -0.03 -2.86
CA ALA A 30 -16.22 0.08 -3.49
C ALA A 30 -17.05 1.26 -2.96
N HIS A 31 -16.75 1.75 -1.76
CA HIS A 31 -17.32 2.99 -1.24
C HIS A 31 -16.98 4.21 -2.13
N PHE A 32 -15.82 4.18 -2.80
CA PHE A 32 -15.37 5.26 -3.69
C PHE A 32 -15.58 4.94 -5.18
N ASP A 33 -15.45 3.68 -5.58
CA ASP A 33 -15.72 3.18 -6.93
C ASP A 33 -16.73 2.01 -6.86
N PRO A 34 -18.05 2.29 -6.91
CA PRO A 34 -19.08 1.24 -6.78
C PRO A 34 -19.01 0.14 -7.84
N ASP A 35 -18.36 0.39 -8.99
CA ASP A 35 -18.19 -0.59 -10.05
C ASP A 35 -16.97 -1.49 -9.84
N LEU A 36 -16.11 -1.19 -8.85
CA LEU A 36 -14.88 -1.92 -8.58
C LEU A 36 -15.10 -3.44 -8.49
N PRO A 37 -16.09 -3.97 -7.75
CA PRO A 37 -16.27 -5.43 -7.65
C PRO A 37 -16.48 -6.11 -9.01
N GLY A 38 -17.10 -5.42 -9.97
CA GLY A 38 -17.28 -5.92 -11.35
C GLY A 38 -16.05 -5.82 -12.23
N LYS A 39 -15.02 -5.06 -11.81
CA LYS A 39 -13.72 -4.90 -12.49
C LYS A 39 -12.67 -5.91 -12.01
N LEU A 40 -12.91 -6.57 -10.86
CA LEU A 40 -11.98 -7.55 -10.30
C LEU A 40 -12.04 -8.86 -11.08
N GLU A 41 -10.88 -9.45 -11.35
CA GLU A 41 -10.78 -10.78 -11.94
C GLU A 41 -9.71 -11.59 -11.22
N GLY A 42 -10.08 -12.78 -10.74
CA GLY A 42 -9.19 -13.71 -10.06
C GLY A 42 -8.37 -14.59 -11.01
N ALA A 43 -7.26 -15.09 -10.50
CA ALA A 43 -6.46 -16.13 -11.12
C ALA A 43 -7.24 -17.47 -11.18
N THR A 44 -6.98 -18.24 -12.23
CA THR A 44 -7.52 -19.60 -12.36
C THR A 44 -6.76 -20.60 -11.48
N PRO A 45 -7.37 -21.73 -11.08
CA PRO A 45 -6.67 -22.79 -10.36
C PRO A 45 -5.40 -23.27 -11.07
N GLU A 46 -5.42 -23.33 -12.41
CA GLU A 46 -4.29 -23.74 -13.24
C GLU A 46 -3.13 -22.73 -13.14
N GLN A 47 -3.42 -21.43 -13.16
CA GLN A 47 -2.40 -20.38 -12.97
C GLN A 47 -1.78 -20.46 -11.58
N LEU A 48 -2.59 -20.67 -10.53
CA LEU A 48 -2.09 -20.78 -9.15
C LEU A 48 -1.19 -22.01 -8.98
N ALA A 49 -1.59 -23.16 -9.52
CA ALA A 49 -0.80 -24.39 -9.48
C ALA A 49 0.52 -24.23 -10.24
N ARG A 50 0.47 -23.60 -11.42
CA ARG A 50 1.66 -23.30 -12.22
C ARG A 50 2.62 -22.37 -11.49
N LEU A 51 2.09 -21.35 -10.80
CA LEU A 51 2.91 -20.42 -10.01
C LEU A 51 3.60 -21.14 -8.84
N GLU A 52 2.90 -22.05 -8.14
CA GLU A 52 3.51 -22.86 -7.07
C GLU A 52 4.60 -23.81 -7.59
N GLU A 53 4.37 -24.41 -8.76
CA GLU A 53 5.36 -25.25 -9.44
C GLU A 53 6.63 -24.44 -9.76
N LEU A 54 6.48 -23.30 -10.42
CA LEU A 54 7.61 -22.43 -10.81
C LEU A 54 8.33 -21.84 -9.59
N ALA A 55 7.58 -21.48 -8.55
CA ALA A 55 8.14 -20.96 -7.30
C ALA A 55 8.82 -22.03 -6.44
N GLY A 56 8.56 -23.32 -6.70
CA GLY A 56 9.09 -24.43 -5.91
C GLY A 56 8.56 -24.47 -4.47
N GLN A 57 7.48 -23.75 -4.17
CA GLN A 57 6.89 -23.65 -2.83
C GLN A 57 5.39 -23.31 -2.89
N PRO A 58 4.60 -23.66 -1.86
CA PRO A 58 3.21 -23.26 -1.76
C PRO A 58 3.03 -21.73 -1.64
N LEU A 59 1.93 -21.20 -2.18
CA LEU A 59 1.58 -19.80 -2.00
C LEU A 59 1.19 -19.53 -0.55
N PRO A 60 1.67 -18.42 0.05
CA PRO A 60 1.15 -17.95 1.32
C PRO A 60 -0.38 -17.75 1.27
N PRO A 61 -1.13 -18.13 2.33
CA PRO A 61 -2.60 -18.07 2.30
C PRO A 61 -3.16 -16.69 1.92
N THR A 62 -2.59 -15.61 2.45
CA THR A 62 -3.04 -14.24 2.14
C THR A 62 -2.79 -13.85 0.69
N TYR A 63 -1.68 -14.30 0.10
CA TYR A 63 -1.39 -14.04 -1.31
C TYR A 63 -2.26 -14.88 -2.25
N ARG A 64 -2.50 -16.15 -1.90
CA ARG A 64 -3.45 -17.01 -2.63
C ARG A 64 -4.85 -16.40 -2.64
N ALA A 65 -5.38 -16.00 -1.49
CA ALA A 65 -6.71 -15.40 -1.39
C ALA A 65 -6.82 -14.12 -2.23
N TRP A 66 -5.76 -13.30 -2.25
CA TRP A 66 -5.67 -12.13 -3.11
C TRP A 66 -5.71 -12.51 -4.60
N LEU A 67 -4.87 -13.45 -5.03
CA LEU A 67 -4.82 -13.91 -6.42
C LEU A 67 -6.16 -14.50 -6.88
N GLU A 68 -6.81 -15.31 -6.05
CA GLU A 68 -8.13 -15.91 -6.34
C GLU A 68 -9.22 -14.86 -6.56
N ARG A 69 -9.06 -13.65 -5.99
CA ARG A 69 -10.06 -12.58 -6.11
C ARG A 69 -9.73 -11.55 -7.19
N MET A 70 -8.46 -11.20 -7.33
CA MET A 70 -8.02 -10.05 -8.12
C MET A 70 -6.64 -10.25 -8.79
N GLY A 71 -6.19 -11.49 -8.90
CA GLY A 71 -4.87 -11.84 -9.45
C GLY A 71 -4.72 -11.63 -10.95
N LYS A 72 -5.79 -11.39 -11.72
CA LYS A 72 -5.67 -10.98 -13.13
C LYS A 72 -6.00 -9.51 -13.35
N ARG A 73 -6.96 -9.00 -12.58
CA ARG A 73 -7.37 -7.59 -12.63
C ARG A 73 -7.73 -7.12 -11.25
N ASP A 74 -7.04 -6.08 -10.79
CA ASP A 74 -7.21 -5.46 -9.47
C ASP A 74 -8.15 -4.23 -9.48
N GLY A 75 -8.75 -3.93 -10.63
CA GLY A 75 -9.58 -2.73 -10.82
C GLY A 75 -8.79 -1.42 -10.72
N GLY A 76 -7.47 -1.47 -10.89
CA GLY A 76 -6.55 -0.35 -10.79
C GLY A 76 -6.08 -0.05 -9.37
N LEU A 77 -6.34 -0.92 -8.39
CA LEU A 77 -5.94 -0.74 -6.99
C LEU A 77 -4.48 -0.30 -6.82
N LEU A 78 -3.58 -0.84 -7.65
CA LEU A 78 -2.13 -0.63 -7.59
C LEU A 78 -1.61 0.54 -8.44
N TYR A 79 -2.49 1.32 -9.06
CA TYR A 79 -2.11 2.41 -9.99
C TYR A 79 -1.16 3.45 -9.38
N GLU A 80 -1.35 3.82 -8.11
CA GLU A 80 -0.51 4.81 -7.42
C GLU A 80 0.94 4.31 -7.29
N LEU A 81 1.14 3.00 -7.08
CA LEU A 81 2.48 2.40 -7.09
C LEU A 81 2.95 2.05 -8.50
N LYS A 82 2.12 2.17 -9.54
CA LYS A 82 2.49 1.67 -10.89
C LYS A 82 3.10 0.27 -10.81
N ALA A 83 2.54 -0.54 -9.92
CA ALA A 83 3.00 -1.90 -9.69
C ALA A 83 2.09 -2.84 -10.45
N ASP A 84 2.69 -3.92 -10.94
CA ASP A 84 1.97 -4.98 -11.59
C ASP A 84 2.14 -6.26 -10.77
N LEU A 85 1.03 -6.77 -10.28
CA LEU A 85 0.95 -8.04 -9.56
C LEU A 85 0.07 -9.04 -10.33
N ASP A 86 -0.25 -8.77 -11.61
CA ASP A 86 -0.98 -9.71 -12.46
C ASP A 86 -0.28 -11.07 -12.50
N VAL A 87 -1.05 -12.14 -12.31
CA VAL A 87 -0.54 -13.49 -12.20
C VAL A 87 0.10 -13.96 -13.52
N GLY A 88 -0.39 -13.50 -14.67
CA GLY A 88 0.22 -13.76 -15.96
C GLY A 88 1.60 -13.12 -16.06
N GLU A 89 1.71 -11.84 -15.71
CA GLU A 89 3.00 -11.12 -15.67
C GLU A 89 3.98 -11.76 -14.68
N VAL A 90 3.50 -12.20 -13.51
CA VAL A 90 4.31 -12.93 -12.53
C VAL A 90 4.77 -14.27 -13.08
N LEU A 91 3.89 -15.01 -13.77
CA LEU A 91 4.25 -16.29 -14.40
C LEU A 91 5.32 -16.09 -15.48
N GLU A 92 5.16 -15.09 -16.35
CA GLU A 92 6.16 -14.73 -17.36
C GLU A 92 7.51 -14.39 -16.71
N LEU A 93 7.49 -13.59 -15.64
CA LEU A 93 8.70 -13.26 -14.89
C LEU A 93 9.39 -14.50 -14.30
N TYR A 94 8.62 -15.48 -13.84
CA TYR A 94 9.15 -16.75 -13.35
C TYR A 94 9.72 -17.65 -14.46
N GLU A 95 9.17 -17.58 -15.66
CA GLU A 95 9.62 -18.36 -16.82
C GLU A 95 10.86 -17.76 -17.48
N ASP A 96 11.01 -16.43 -17.41
CA ASP A 96 12.15 -15.69 -17.97
C ASP A 96 13.34 -15.56 -17.00
N THR A 97 13.15 -15.80 -15.70
CA THR A 97 14.20 -15.66 -14.68
C THR A 97 14.80 -17.01 -14.30
N ASP A 98 16.12 -17.15 -14.46
CA ASP A 98 16.83 -18.36 -14.03
C ASP A 98 16.69 -18.56 -12.51
N GLU A 99 16.58 -19.82 -12.06
CA GLU A 99 16.34 -20.12 -10.64
C GLU A 99 17.38 -19.50 -9.69
N GLY A 100 18.65 -19.47 -10.10
CA GLY A 100 19.75 -18.89 -9.34
C GLY A 100 19.76 -17.36 -9.28
N GLU A 101 18.95 -16.71 -10.10
CA GLU A 101 18.80 -15.26 -10.14
C GLU A 101 17.68 -14.79 -9.20
N ARG A 102 16.92 -15.69 -8.56
CA ARG A 102 15.81 -15.33 -7.68
C ARG A 102 16.25 -15.14 -6.22
N PRO A 103 15.57 -14.28 -5.45
CA PRO A 103 15.88 -14.08 -4.04
C PRO A 103 15.55 -15.33 -3.22
N ALA A 104 16.58 -16.01 -2.72
CA ALA A 104 16.44 -17.30 -2.05
C ALA A 104 15.44 -17.26 -0.87
N GLY A 105 14.49 -18.21 -0.88
CA GLY A 105 13.47 -18.32 0.15
C GLY A 105 12.42 -17.20 0.15
N CYS A 106 12.36 -16.38 -0.90
CA CYS A 106 11.30 -15.41 -1.11
C CYS A 106 10.38 -15.86 -2.25
N LEU A 107 9.14 -15.39 -2.25
CA LEU A 107 8.21 -15.57 -3.36
C LEU A 107 8.06 -14.25 -4.10
N MET A 108 8.45 -14.20 -5.37
CA MET A 108 8.27 -13.02 -6.20
C MET A 108 6.79 -12.88 -6.56
N ILE A 109 6.24 -11.68 -6.46
CA ILE A 109 4.81 -11.43 -6.63
C ILE A 109 4.50 -10.36 -7.67
N GLY A 110 5.52 -9.78 -8.30
CA GLY A 110 5.36 -8.82 -9.39
C GLY A 110 6.45 -7.75 -9.40
N THR A 111 6.17 -6.64 -10.06
CA THR A 111 7.12 -5.52 -10.25
C THR A 111 6.53 -4.20 -9.75
N GLY A 112 7.37 -3.19 -9.48
CA GLY A 112 6.95 -1.94 -8.83
C GLY A 112 7.60 -0.65 -9.37
N GLN A 113 7.11 0.50 -8.91
CA GLN A 113 7.39 1.87 -9.40
C GLN A 113 8.65 2.05 -10.26
N LEU A 114 8.42 2.23 -11.58
CA LEU A 114 9.28 2.97 -12.54
C LEU A 114 10.78 2.73 -12.38
N GLY A 115 11.21 1.47 -12.22
CA GLY A 115 12.63 1.11 -12.13
C GLY A 115 13.33 1.48 -10.81
N THR A 116 12.60 1.97 -9.79
CA THR A 116 13.12 2.13 -8.42
C THR A 116 13.01 0.83 -7.64
N PHE A 117 11.97 0.04 -7.91
CA PHE A 117 11.79 -1.31 -7.37
C PHE A 117 11.63 -2.30 -8.51
N ALA A 118 12.72 -2.97 -8.92
CA ALA A 118 12.67 -3.96 -9.99
C ALA A 118 11.61 -5.04 -9.72
N GLU A 119 11.60 -5.60 -8.51
CA GLU A 119 10.71 -6.70 -8.15
C GLU A 119 10.12 -6.53 -6.74
N LEU A 120 8.92 -7.06 -6.55
CA LEU A 120 8.25 -7.16 -5.25
C LEU A 120 8.22 -8.64 -4.85
N SER A 121 8.62 -8.92 -3.62
CA SER A 121 8.67 -10.29 -3.09
C SER A 121 8.07 -10.40 -1.69
N LEU A 122 7.58 -11.59 -1.37
CA LEU A 122 7.14 -11.99 -0.04
C LEU A 122 8.23 -12.81 0.64
N LYS A 123 8.72 -12.29 1.75
CA LYS A 123 9.71 -12.94 2.60
C LYS A 123 9.03 -13.65 3.77
N PRO A 124 9.22 -14.97 3.96
CA PRO A 124 8.70 -15.69 5.11
C PRO A 124 9.17 -15.08 6.43
N MET A 125 8.27 -14.98 7.40
CA MET A 125 8.54 -14.46 8.74
C MET A 125 8.15 -15.47 9.82
N PRO A 126 8.80 -15.47 11.00
CA PRO A 126 8.44 -16.34 12.11
C PRO A 126 6.98 -16.17 12.60
N SER A 127 6.35 -15.03 12.30
CA SER A 127 4.93 -14.76 12.59
C SER A 127 3.95 -15.56 11.74
N GLY A 128 4.41 -16.24 10.69
CA GLY A 128 3.57 -16.95 9.71
C GLY A 128 3.15 -16.07 8.53
N GLU A 129 2.81 -14.80 8.77
CA GLU A 129 2.50 -13.86 7.69
C GLU A 129 3.79 -13.35 7.01
N PRO A 130 3.95 -13.50 5.68
CA PRO A 130 5.12 -12.99 4.97
C PRO A 130 5.19 -11.45 4.97
N GLN A 131 6.41 -10.94 5.00
CA GLN A 131 6.71 -9.52 4.86
C GLN A 131 6.86 -9.16 3.37
N LEU A 132 6.27 -8.03 2.96
CA LEU A 132 6.49 -7.49 1.62
C LEU A 132 7.82 -6.74 1.57
N ILE A 133 8.68 -7.13 0.64
CA ILE A 133 10.02 -6.58 0.45
C ILE A 133 10.24 -6.20 -1.02
N HIS A 134 11.21 -5.32 -1.23
CA HIS A 134 11.81 -5.09 -2.55
C HIS A 134 12.89 -6.14 -2.83
N THR A 135 12.97 -6.64 -4.07
CA THR A 135 14.06 -7.48 -4.57
C THR A 135 14.58 -6.99 -5.92
N ASP A 136 15.80 -7.43 -6.26
CA ASP A 136 16.44 -7.18 -7.56
C ASP A 136 17.33 -8.38 -7.87
N GLY A 137 16.76 -9.33 -8.61
CA GLY A 137 17.31 -10.68 -8.72
C GLY A 137 17.60 -11.30 -7.36
N SER A 138 18.81 -11.85 -7.19
CA SER A 138 19.20 -12.55 -5.95
C SER A 138 19.31 -11.62 -4.73
N TRP A 139 19.32 -10.30 -4.95
CA TRP A 139 19.45 -9.34 -3.87
C TRP A 139 18.12 -9.16 -3.13
N ILE A 140 18.16 -9.48 -1.83
CA ILE A 140 17.06 -9.21 -0.90
C ILE A 140 17.18 -7.78 -0.40
N GLY A 141 16.30 -6.94 -0.93
CA GLY A 141 16.13 -5.58 -0.49
C GLY A 141 15.39 -5.48 0.83
N LYS A 142 14.65 -4.39 0.96
CA LYS A 142 14.19 -3.94 2.27
C LYS A 142 12.67 -4.01 2.37
N PRO A 143 12.13 -4.06 3.59
CA PRO A 143 10.70 -4.13 3.76
C PRO A 143 10.01 -2.88 3.22
N ILE A 144 8.91 -3.11 2.53
CA ILE A 144 8.00 -2.07 2.02
C ILE A 144 6.78 -1.99 2.94
N ALA A 145 6.30 -3.14 3.42
CA ALA A 145 5.19 -3.25 4.36
C ALA A 145 5.36 -4.49 5.23
N GLN A 146 4.72 -4.50 6.39
CA GLN A 146 4.74 -5.66 7.30
C GLN A 146 4.05 -6.89 6.70
N SER A 147 3.08 -6.70 5.80
CA SER A 147 2.37 -7.77 5.11
C SER A 147 1.70 -7.27 3.83
N LEU A 148 1.34 -8.19 2.94
CA LEU A 148 0.60 -7.87 1.72
C LEU A 148 -0.76 -7.19 1.99
N PRO A 149 -1.60 -7.66 2.93
CA PRO A 149 -2.85 -6.98 3.28
C PRO A 149 -2.68 -5.50 3.66
N ARG A 150 -1.66 -5.19 4.49
CA ARG A 150 -1.39 -3.80 4.91
C ARG A 150 -0.96 -2.93 3.75
N PHE A 151 -0.13 -3.47 2.86
CA PHE A 151 0.28 -2.81 1.65
C PHE A 151 -0.91 -2.51 0.72
N LEU A 152 -1.78 -3.49 0.47
CA LEU A 152 -2.93 -3.32 -0.42
C LEU A 152 -3.95 -2.30 0.14
N LEU A 153 -4.20 -2.31 1.45
CA LEU A 153 -5.04 -1.30 2.10
C LEU A 153 -4.42 0.10 2.02
N GLN A 154 -3.10 0.22 2.13
CA GLN A 154 -2.40 1.48 1.88
C GLN A 154 -2.60 1.95 0.44
N GLN A 155 -2.50 1.07 -0.56
CA GLN A 155 -2.75 1.42 -1.96
C GLN A 155 -4.21 1.86 -2.18
N ALA A 156 -5.16 1.16 -1.59
CA ALA A 156 -6.57 1.56 -1.60
C ALA A 156 -6.77 2.96 -1.00
N PHE A 157 -6.15 3.23 0.15
CA PHE A 157 -6.22 4.53 0.80
C PHE A 157 -5.65 5.65 -0.08
N LEU A 158 -4.48 5.42 -0.69
CA LEU A 158 -3.85 6.39 -1.57
C LEU A 158 -4.70 6.72 -2.79
N ARG A 159 -5.18 5.68 -3.47
CA ARG A 159 -5.95 5.82 -4.71
C ARG A 159 -7.33 6.42 -4.45
N PHE A 160 -8.08 5.83 -3.52
CA PHE A 160 -9.52 6.11 -3.40
C PHE A 160 -9.81 7.20 -2.38
N GLU A 161 -9.27 7.11 -1.16
CA GLU A 161 -9.58 8.12 -0.13
C GLU A 161 -8.75 9.39 -0.33
N LEU A 162 -7.42 9.27 -0.34
CA LEU A 162 -6.55 10.42 -0.52
C LEU A 162 -6.74 11.05 -1.90
N GLY A 163 -6.93 10.22 -2.94
CA GLY A 163 -7.24 10.67 -4.30
C GLY A 163 -8.58 11.39 -4.45
N SER A 164 -9.55 11.16 -3.56
CA SER A 164 -10.85 11.85 -3.60
C SER A 164 -10.81 13.30 -3.10
N TYR A 165 -9.71 13.73 -2.47
CA TYR A 165 -9.60 15.10 -1.98
C TYR A 165 -9.27 16.08 -3.12
N PRO A 166 -9.99 17.20 -3.24
CA PRO A 166 -9.76 18.18 -4.31
C PRO A 166 -8.43 18.92 -4.17
N VAL A 167 -7.85 18.95 -2.96
CA VAL A 167 -6.55 19.58 -2.71
C VAL A 167 -5.61 18.59 -2.07
N ARG A 168 -4.42 18.44 -2.67
CA ARG A 168 -3.33 17.60 -2.16
C ARG A 168 -2.01 18.36 -2.12
N HIS A 169 -1.27 18.22 -1.02
CA HIS A 169 0.09 18.73 -0.85
C HIS A 169 1.05 17.56 -0.71
N TYR A 170 2.12 17.58 -1.49
CA TYR A 170 3.17 16.58 -1.49
C TYR A 170 4.44 17.13 -0.85
N TYR A 171 5.07 16.30 -0.03
CA TYR A 171 6.26 16.64 0.75
C TYR A 171 7.29 15.54 0.57
N GLY A 172 8.50 15.91 0.15
CA GLY A 172 9.66 15.01 0.20
C GLY A 172 10.19 14.91 1.62
N LEU A 173 10.44 13.70 2.09
CA LEU A 173 11.07 13.45 3.39
C LEU A 173 12.58 13.30 3.21
N VAL A 174 13.33 14.20 3.82
CA VAL A 174 14.80 14.10 3.88
C VAL A 174 15.24 12.98 4.84
N GLN A 175 16.11 12.11 4.34
CA GLN A 175 16.76 11.02 5.07
C GLN A 175 17.37 11.50 6.41
N LYS A 176 17.23 10.67 7.45
CA LYS A 176 17.69 10.89 8.85
C LYS A 176 17.04 12.06 9.59
N LEU A 177 16.50 13.05 8.88
CA LEU A 177 15.78 14.16 9.50
C LEU A 177 14.33 13.75 9.82
N HIS A 178 13.64 13.09 8.90
CA HIS A 178 12.21 12.81 9.05
C HIS A 178 11.95 11.31 9.13
N THR A 179 12.24 10.68 10.27
CA THR A 179 11.86 9.27 10.48
C THR A 179 10.33 9.13 10.53
N LEU A 180 9.79 7.98 10.09
CA LEU A 180 8.35 7.74 10.13
C LEU A 180 7.80 7.83 11.56
N GLU A 181 8.57 7.42 12.56
CA GLU A 181 8.21 7.59 13.97
C GLU A 181 8.13 9.07 14.40
N ARG A 182 8.95 9.96 13.83
CA ARG A 182 8.77 11.41 14.01
C ARG A 182 7.50 11.89 13.31
N VAL A 183 7.25 11.43 12.09
CA VAL A 183 6.03 11.76 11.33
C VAL A 183 4.78 11.34 12.09
N LYS A 184 4.71 10.11 12.60
CA LYS A 184 3.58 9.61 13.41
C LYS A 184 3.34 10.44 14.66
N ARG A 185 4.40 10.84 15.38
CA ARG A 185 4.28 11.72 16.55
C ARG A 185 3.75 13.10 16.18
N ALA A 186 4.26 13.69 15.11
CA ALA A 186 3.76 14.97 14.60
C ALA A 186 2.29 14.87 14.16
N ALA A 187 1.94 13.81 13.43
CA ALA A 187 0.56 13.54 13.00
C ALA A 187 -0.38 13.40 14.20
N THR A 188 0.02 12.64 15.23
CA THR A 188 -0.75 12.48 16.47
C THR A 188 -0.95 13.82 17.19
N ALA A 189 0.10 14.65 17.27
CA ALA A 189 0.01 16.00 17.84
C ALA A 189 -0.92 16.91 17.03
N ALA A 190 -0.97 16.71 15.70
CA ALA A 190 -1.91 17.36 14.78
C ALA A 190 -3.30 16.71 14.76
N LYS A 191 -3.64 15.85 15.73
CA LYS A 191 -4.93 15.15 15.87
C LYS A 191 -5.26 14.20 14.71
N VAL A 192 -4.26 13.75 13.96
CA VAL A 192 -4.43 12.68 12.97
C VAL A 192 -4.61 11.37 13.71
N THR A 193 -5.69 10.66 13.41
CA THR A 193 -5.93 9.30 13.90
C THR A 193 -5.42 8.31 12.85
N PRO A 194 -4.46 7.43 13.19
CA PRO A 194 -3.94 6.45 12.25
C PRO A 194 -4.97 5.36 11.96
N TYR A 195 -5.02 4.93 10.70
CA TYR A 195 -5.71 3.71 10.30
C TYR A 195 -4.96 2.48 10.83
N TRP A 196 -5.71 1.42 11.13
CA TRP A 196 -5.20 0.18 11.74
C TRP A 196 -4.20 -0.58 10.85
N PHE A 197 -4.24 -0.36 9.54
CA PHE A 197 -3.29 -0.95 8.59
C PHE A 197 -1.97 -0.18 8.49
N SER A 198 -1.86 1.00 9.11
CA SER A 198 -0.57 1.70 9.26
C SER A 198 0.43 0.83 10.02
N ASP A 199 1.69 0.87 9.61
CA ASP A 199 2.73 -0.03 10.11
C ASP A 199 4.08 0.65 10.33
N ALA A 200 5.17 -0.11 10.42
CA ALA A 200 6.52 0.43 10.63
C ALA A 200 7.08 1.22 9.42
N TRP A 201 6.47 1.09 8.24
CA TRP A 201 6.94 1.61 6.95
C TRP A 201 5.95 2.59 6.30
N ASN A 202 4.69 2.58 6.75
CA ASN A 202 3.69 3.54 6.31
C ASN A 202 2.84 4.11 7.44
N LEU A 203 2.29 5.30 7.20
CA LEU A 203 1.24 5.92 7.99
C LEU A 203 0.12 6.33 7.05
N CYS A 204 -1.08 5.81 7.26
CA CYS A 204 -2.30 6.35 6.70
C CYS A 204 -3.15 6.85 7.86
N GLY A 205 -3.71 8.06 7.76
CA GLY A 205 -4.49 8.62 8.84
C GLY A 205 -5.42 9.71 8.35
N TRP A 206 -6.32 10.10 9.23
CA TRP A 206 -7.32 11.12 8.96
C TRP A 206 -7.39 12.14 10.09
N ALA A 207 -7.81 13.34 9.75
CA ALA A 207 -8.18 14.42 10.66
C ALA A 207 -9.50 15.02 10.18
N GLU A 208 -10.08 15.95 10.93
CA GLU A 208 -11.29 16.66 10.50
C GLU A 208 -11.04 17.39 9.17
N GLY A 209 -11.78 17.00 8.12
CA GLY A 209 -11.66 17.57 6.78
C GLY A 209 -10.35 17.27 6.04
N ALA A 210 -9.50 16.37 6.53
CA ALA A 210 -8.20 16.08 5.94
C ALA A 210 -7.77 14.62 6.08
N ALA A 211 -6.84 14.20 5.22
CA ALA A 211 -6.19 12.90 5.25
C ALA A 211 -4.68 13.05 5.10
N LEU A 212 -3.95 12.06 5.62
CA LEU A 212 -2.50 11.98 5.59
C LEU A 212 -2.09 10.59 5.14
N ALA A 213 -1.19 10.53 4.16
CA ALA A 213 -0.36 9.37 3.93
C ALA A 213 1.12 9.75 4.08
N ALA A 214 1.91 8.85 4.63
CA ALA A 214 3.35 8.94 4.57
C ALA A 214 3.96 7.54 4.39
N HIS A 215 5.04 7.49 3.64
CA HIS A 215 5.85 6.29 3.47
C HIS A 215 7.31 6.68 3.63
N GLN A 216 8.08 5.79 4.24
CA GLN A 216 9.51 5.94 4.33
C GLN A 216 10.17 4.65 3.87
N ASP A 217 11.04 4.78 2.87
CA ASP A 217 11.90 3.70 2.48
C ASP A 217 12.99 3.46 3.53
N HIS A 218 13.69 2.36 3.37
CA HIS A 218 14.77 1.96 4.26
C HIS A 218 16.00 2.88 4.24
N GLN A 219 16.19 3.65 3.18
CA GLN A 219 17.23 4.67 3.11
C GLN A 219 16.79 5.90 3.90
N GLY A 220 15.54 5.98 4.34
CA GLY A 220 15.01 7.11 5.07
C GLY A 220 14.53 8.23 4.15
N ALA A 221 14.68 8.08 2.83
CA ALA A 221 13.93 8.88 1.90
C ALA A 221 12.46 8.43 1.96
N GLY A 222 11.57 9.32 1.59
CA GLY A 222 10.16 9.04 1.74
C GLY A 222 9.34 10.20 1.24
N TRP A 223 8.05 10.04 1.37
CA TRP A 223 7.10 11.05 1.01
C TRP A 223 6.01 11.15 2.07
N LEU A 224 5.42 12.32 2.12
CA LEU A 224 4.25 12.61 2.91
C LEU A 224 3.28 13.37 2.01
N THR A 225 2.02 13.00 2.06
CA THR A 225 0.95 13.61 1.26
C THR A 225 -0.20 13.97 2.18
N VAL A 226 -0.63 15.22 2.14
CA VAL A 226 -1.80 15.72 2.87
C VAL A 226 -2.91 16.00 1.86
N GLY A 227 -4.08 15.41 2.04
CA GLY A 227 -5.31 15.75 1.33
C GLY A 227 -6.25 16.56 2.22
N GLY A 228 -7.00 17.50 1.64
CA GLY A 228 -8.02 18.28 2.36
C GLY A 228 -9.28 18.50 1.53
N VAL A 229 -10.44 18.56 2.19
CA VAL A 229 -11.74 18.82 1.53
C VAL A 229 -11.77 20.19 0.85
N ASP A 230 -10.89 21.08 1.29
CA ASP A 230 -10.56 22.34 0.67
C ASP A 230 -9.08 22.70 0.95
N ALA A 231 -8.63 23.83 0.42
CA ALA A 231 -7.26 24.29 0.60
C ALA A 231 -6.93 24.68 2.05
N ALA A 232 -7.91 25.09 2.85
CA ALA A 232 -7.70 25.51 4.23
C ALA A 232 -7.40 24.31 5.13
N HIS A 233 -8.15 23.21 4.99
CA HIS A 233 -7.91 21.98 5.74
C HIS A 233 -6.56 21.34 5.37
N ALA A 234 -6.23 21.29 4.06
CA ALA A 234 -4.94 20.79 3.60
C ALA A 234 -3.77 21.65 4.12
N ALA A 235 -3.92 22.99 4.10
CA ALA A 235 -2.91 23.90 4.64
C ALA A 235 -2.77 23.77 6.15
N GLN A 236 -3.86 23.72 6.90
CA GLN A 236 -3.82 23.61 8.37
C GLN A 236 -3.06 22.35 8.84
N LEU A 237 -3.36 21.18 8.27
CA LEU A 237 -2.64 19.96 8.62
C LEU A 237 -1.19 20.00 8.10
N GLY A 238 -1.00 20.50 6.88
CA GLY A 238 0.32 20.67 6.28
C GLY A 238 1.27 21.55 7.09
N ASP A 239 0.80 22.70 7.56
CA ASP A 239 1.56 23.68 8.34
C ASP A 239 1.86 23.13 9.74
N ALA A 240 0.93 22.39 10.36
CA ALA A 240 1.18 21.73 11.63
C ALA A 240 2.30 20.67 11.52
N LEU A 241 2.31 19.90 10.43
CA LEU A 241 3.35 18.91 10.15
C LEU A 241 4.68 19.59 9.80
N ASP A 242 4.66 20.65 8.99
CA ASP A 242 5.86 21.43 8.66
C ASP A 242 6.49 22.04 9.92
N HIS A 243 5.70 22.68 10.78
CA HIS A 243 6.21 23.25 12.02
C HIS A 243 6.88 22.20 12.93
N ALA A 244 6.30 20.99 13.00
CA ALA A 244 6.82 19.92 13.85
C ALA A 244 8.05 19.20 13.25
N LEU A 245 8.15 19.13 11.92
CA LEU A 245 9.13 18.31 11.21
C LEU A 245 10.23 19.13 10.52
N GLY A 246 9.98 20.41 10.21
CA GLY A 246 10.86 21.28 9.43
C GLY A 246 10.83 20.95 7.93
N LEU A 247 9.66 20.67 7.37
CA LEU A 247 9.47 20.31 5.96
C LEU A 247 9.63 21.54 5.04
N ARG A 248 10.87 21.94 4.73
CA ARG A 248 11.11 23.03 3.77
C ARG A 248 10.59 22.64 2.37
N PHE A 249 9.42 23.17 2.03
CA PHE A 249 8.54 22.73 0.94
C PHE A 249 9.12 22.80 -0.48
N GLN A 250 8.82 21.76 -1.27
CA GLN A 250 8.38 21.91 -2.67
C GLN A 250 6.87 21.64 -2.71
N ARG A 251 6.04 22.67 -2.47
CA ARG A 251 4.58 22.56 -2.60
C ARG A 251 4.26 22.43 -4.08
N LYS A 252 4.13 21.20 -4.58
CA LYS A 252 3.51 20.96 -5.88
C LYS A 252 2.00 20.87 -5.65
N LEU A 253 1.27 21.91 -6.07
CA LEU A 253 -0.16 21.78 -6.28
C LEU A 253 -0.33 20.83 -7.47
N VAL A 254 -0.98 19.70 -7.23
CA VAL A 254 -1.42 18.83 -8.30
C VAL A 254 -2.88 19.17 -8.51
N ASP A 255 -3.18 19.91 -9.58
CA ASP A 255 -4.55 20.00 -10.06
C ASP A 255 -4.97 18.57 -10.41
N VAL A 256 -6.01 18.07 -9.74
CA VAL A 256 -6.58 16.76 -10.05
C VAL A 256 -7.20 16.91 -11.43
N PRO A 257 -6.73 16.18 -12.46
CA PRO A 257 -7.41 16.20 -13.75
C PRO A 257 -8.84 15.66 -13.55
N ASP A 258 -9.81 16.40 -14.09
CA ASP A 258 -11.22 15.99 -14.16
C ASP A 258 -11.39 14.60 -14.81
#